data_AF-A0A8H6HLQ8-F1
#
_entry.id   AF-A0A8H6HLQ8-F1
#
_cell.length_a   1.000
_cell.length_b   1.000
_cell.length_c   1.000
_cell.angle_alpha   90.00
_cell.angle_beta   90.00
_cell.angle_gamma   90.00
#
_symmetry.space_group_name_H-M   'P 1'
#
loop_
_entity.id
_entity.type
_entity.pdbx_description
1 polymer ?
#
loop_
_entity_poly.entity_id
_entity_poly.type
_entity_poly.pdbx_seq_one_letter_code
_entity_poly.pdbx_strand_id
1 'polypeptide(L)'
;MNQCLGVAEIQSLICENLDRKSAFAMALTAHAFLEPALNEIWRTVDSFRPLIDCLPDDLWTAKALPSPTKPDKINTILHVAQEPQAEDLRRYLTRYAYRIRNFKPAVSAGMKMLSPDALLALQYATDFQPGALSPQLKHFQWISLKSIADGLGDEFVRRLSSYMILFVGKTVDSINLSDANTSTPLEMAAVRYILKRLPCLKLLRDLPANDATPLPESLVTLVRWDRLESAVLAGNPVTVRSLRHLASLPRLRQLTMMNLGITLPQGLSRAVTGFTSLQDVTYACDRLPRVLEFLQHLPQTNIVQSILFMGIKFCTPSQLTEALRYAETYLNPETLFTMEIREKAGRPAPQSLEELIETDQPDPVDLQPLHVFSKLKVLCLKFRGGVRLTSKEIEGIPTTWPNLRVLILLPTILNSHRFPSIDHIHVSALLRSLPLLRKLGLQFNTTQILSDEPNAEPWVSDLQELSVGASPISSPSRVIDFIKAHLPRLSTLTIPKKSSGAGEGTILERRWEAVHQGWKQCQP
;
A
#
# COMPACT_ATOMS: atom_id res chain seq x y z
N MET A 1 12.14 -6.57 -43.86
CA MET A 1 11.51 -6.12 -42.60
C MET A 1 10.23 -5.40 -42.97
N ASN A 2 9.07 -5.74 -42.39
CA ASN A 2 7.81 -5.05 -42.69
C ASN A 2 7.97 -3.55 -42.36
N GLN A 3 7.51 -2.64 -43.21
CA GLN A 3 7.66 -1.19 -43.04
C GLN A 3 7.18 -0.71 -41.66
N CYS A 4 6.17 -1.36 -41.08
CA CYS A 4 5.68 -1.05 -39.74
C CYS A 4 6.75 -1.22 -38.64
N LEU A 5 7.70 -2.15 -38.80
CA LEU A 5 8.79 -2.35 -37.84
C LEU A 5 9.91 -1.31 -37.98
N GLY A 6 9.86 -0.44 -38.99
CA GLY A 6 10.77 0.69 -39.15
C GLY A 6 10.38 1.93 -38.35
N VAL A 7 9.17 1.95 -37.77
CA VAL A 7 8.65 3.08 -36.99
C VAL A 7 9.24 3.04 -35.57
N ALA A 8 9.93 4.10 -35.15
CA ALA A 8 10.66 4.15 -33.88
C ALA A 8 9.75 3.98 -32.65
N GLU A 9 8.52 4.49 -32.73
CA GLU A 9 7.48 4.34 -31.72
C GLU A 9 7.05 2.88 -31.57
N ILE A 10 6.87 2.16 -32.70
CA ILE A 10 6.52 0.74 -32.69
C ILE A 10 7.67 -0.08 -32.10
N GLN A 11 8.92 0.21 -32.46
CA GLN A 11 10.09 -0.47 -31.88
C GLN A 11 10.21 -0.23 -30.38
N SER A 12 9.96 1.01 -29.93
CA SER A 12 9.96 1.36 -28.50
C SER A 12 8.86 0.63 -27.75
N LEU A 13 7.63 0.61 -28.28
CA LEU A 13 6.52 -0.14 -27.70
C LEU A 13 6.79 -1.64 -27.63
N ILE A 14 7.41 -2.23 -28.66
CA ILE A 14 7.83 -3.64 -28.62
C ILE A 14 8.81 -3.86 -27.46
N CYS A 15 9.88 -3.06 -27.39
CA CYS A 15 10.91 -3.21 -26.35
C CYS A 15 10.39 -2.95 -24.93
N GLU A 16 9.46 -1.99 -24.74
CA GLU A 16 8.82 -1.71 -23.44
C GLU A 16 8.02 -2.90 -22.88
N ASN A 17 7.62 -3.84 -23.74
CA ASN A 17 6.93 -5.07 -23.35
C ASN A 17 7.87 -6.28 -23.20
N LEU A 18 9.18 -6.12 -23.42
CA LEU A 18 10.17 -7.17 -23.21
C LEU A 18 10.69 -7.14 -21.77
N ASP A 19 10.97 -8.32 -21.22
CA ASP A 19 11.81 -8.40 -20.03
C ASP A 19 13.26 -8.01 -20.36
N ARG A 20 14.06 -7.71 -19.33
CA ARG A 20 15.46 -7.26 -19.50
C ARG A 20 16.34 -8.23 -20.29
N LYS A 21 16.15 -9.55 -20.16
CA LYS A 21 16.94 -10.56 -20.89
C LYS A 21 16.52 -10.59 -22.36
N SER A 22 15.22 -10.54 -22.62
CA SER A 22 14.66 -10.49 -23.97
C SER A 22 15.06 -9.21 -24.69
N ALA A 23 15.04 -8.06 -24.02
CA ALA A 23 15.56 -6.80 -24.54
C ALA A 23 17.07 -6.90 -24.84
N PHE A 24 17.86 -7.49 -23.95
CA PHE A 24 19.29 -7.72 -24.21
C PHE A 24 19.53 -8.60 -25.45
N ALA A 25 18.82 -9.72 -25.58
CA ALA A 25 18.91 -10.57 -26.76
C ALA A 25 18.48 -9.80 -28.04
N MET A 26 17.43 -8.99 -27.96
CA MET A 26 16.97 -8.14 -29.07
C MET A 26 18.05 -7.13 -29.49
N ALA A 27 18.69 -6.46 -28.53
CA ALA A 27 19.76 -5.50 -28.77
C ALA A 27 20.95 -6.15 -29.51
N LEU A 28 21.29 -7.39 -29.15
CA LEU A 28 22.39 -8.13 -29.77
C LEU A 28 22.08 -8.69 -31.15
N THR A 29 20.81 -9.03 -31.42
CA THR A 29 20.41 -9.75 -32.64
C THR A 29 19.88 -8.85 -33.75
N ALA A 30 19.36 -7.66 -33.42
CA ALA A 30 18.75 -6.76 -34.39
C ALA A 30 19.18 -5.30 -34.20
N HIS A 31 20.02 -4.79 -35.11
CA HIS A 31 20.53 -3.40 -35.06
C HIS A 31 19.40 -2.35 -35.04
N ALA A 32 18.29 -2.60 -35.74
CA ALA A 32 17.12 -1.71 -35.72
C ALA A 32 16.50 -1.54 -34.31
N PHE A 33 16.67 -2.53 -33.44
CA PHE A 33 16.16 -2.50 -32.07
C PHE A 33 17.22 -2.16 -31.03
N LEU A 34 18.48 -1.94 -31.43
CA LEU A 34 19.58 -1.69 -30.50
C LEU A 34 19.25 -0.53 -29.54
N GLU A 35 18.85 0.61 -30.08
CA GLU A 35 18.58 1.81 -29.29
C GLU A 35 17.34 1.68 -28.37
N PRO A 36 16.16 1.23 -28.86
CA PRO A 36 15.00 0.96 -28.01
C PRO A 36 15.25 -0.13 -26.96
N ALA A 37 15.98 -1.20 -27.31
CA ALA A 37 16.29 -2.27 -26.38
C ALA A 37 17.28 -1.80 -25.29
N LEU A 38 18.29 -1.00 -25.64
CA LEU A 38 19.19 -0.38 -24.66
C LEU A 38 18.42 0.57 -23.72
N ASN A 39 17.41 1.29 -24.21
CA ASN A 39 16.54 2.09 -23.33
C ASN A 39 15.89 1.22 -22.26
N GLU A 40 15.36 0.06 -22.62
CA GLU A 40 14.72 -0.85 -21.65
C GLU A 40 15.74 -1.51 -20.71
N ILE A 41 16.88 -1.98 -21.22
CA ILE A 41 17.94 -2.64 -20.41
C ILE A 41 18.47 -1.72 -19.31
N TRP A 42 18.60 -0.42 -19.62
CA TRP A 42 19.11 0.62 -18.72
C TRP A 42 18.02 1.42 -18.00
N ARG A 43 16.75 1.19 -18.33
CA ARG A 43 15.61 1.92 -17.74
C ARG A 43 15.61 1.81 -16.22
N THR A 44 15.92 0.62 -15.71
CA THR A 44 15.96 0.32 -14.28
C THR A 44 17.34 -0.20 -13.91
N VAL A 45 18.03 0.55 -13.05
CA VAL A 45 19.33 0.19 -12.49
C VAL A 45 19.17 -0.09 -10.99
N ASP A 46 19.59 -1.27 -10.57
CA ASP A 46 19.43 -1.81 -9.21
C ASP A 46 20.76 -2.01 -8.48
N SER A 47 21.87 -1.56 -9.07
CA SER A 47 23.22 -1.67 -8.50
C SER A 47 24.16 -0.65 -9.12
N PHE A 48 25.34 -0.46 -8.52
CA PHE A 48 26.41 0.37 -9.11
C PHE A 48 27.15 -0.32 -10.26
N ARG A 49 26.89 -1.62 -10.47
CA ARG A 49 27.62 -2.44 -11.44
C ARG A 49 27.57 -1.89 -12.88
N PRO A 50 26.42 -1.46 -13.43
CA PRO A 50 26.41 -0.94 -14.79
C PRO A 50 27.29 0.30 -14.98
N LEU A 51 27.37 1.17 -13.97
CA LEU A 51 28.31 2.30 -13.96
C LEU A 51 29.75 1.80 -13.94
N ILE A 52 30.08 0.92 -12.98
CA ILE A 52 31.43 0.35 -12.81
C ILE A 52 31.91 -0.32 -14.10
N ASP A 53 31.09 -1.18 -14.70
CA ASP A 53 31.43 -1.96 -15.89
C ASP A 53 31.60 -1.07 -17.16
N CYS A 54 31.25 0.22 -17.09
CA CYS A 54 31.47 1.20 -18.16
C CYS A 54 32.73 2.04 -17.99
N LEU A 55 33.41 1.95 -16.85
CA LEU A 55 34.59 2.73 -16.51
C LEU A 55 35.86 1.88 -16.70
N PRO A 56 37.02 2.49 -17.01
CA PRO A 56 38.28 1.75 -17.13
C PRO A 56 38.60 0.93 -15.87
N ASP A 57 39.11 -0.30 -16.07
CA ASP A 57 39.38 -1.25 -14.98
C ASP A 57 40.53 -0.79 -14.07
N ASP A 58 41.48 -0.02 -14.61
CA ASP A 58 42.63 0.55 -13.91
C ASP A 58 42.28 1.70 -12.97
N LEU A 59 41.06 2.25 -13.04
CA LEU A 59 40.58 3.23 -12.06
C LEU A 59 40.33 2.61 -10.68
N TRP A 60 40.22 1.27 -10.58
CA TRP A 60 39.72 0.61 -9.37
C TRP A 60 40.72 -0.36 -8.76
N THR A 61 40.83 -0.33 -7.44
CA THR A 61 41.39 -1.42 -6.63
C THR A 61 40.27 -2.10 -5.86
N ALA A 62 40.17 -3.42 -6.02
CA ALA A 62 39.09 -4.22 -5.43
C ALA A 62 39.49 -4.76 -4.05
N LYS A 63 38.67 -4.48 -3.04
CA LYS A 63 38.77 -5.08 -1.70
C LYS A 63 37.63 -6.07 -1.50
N ALA A 64 37.98 -7.35 -1.36
CA ALA A 64 37.06 -8.42 -1.02
C ALA A 64 36.62 -8.34 0.45
N LEU A 65 35.32 -8.48 0.69
CA LEU A 65 34.72 -8.56 2.02
C LEU A 65 33.76 -9.75 2.09
N PRO A 66 33.73 -10.50 3.20
CA PRO A 66 32.73 -11.55 3.40
C PRO A 66 31.32 -10.97 3.33
N SER A 67 30.38 -11.67 2.69
CA SER A 67 28.97 -11.27 2.73
C SER A 67 28.33 -11.69 4.06
N PRO A 68 27.65 -10.78 4.78
CA PRO A 68 27.01 -11.09 6.05
C PRO A 68 25.81 -12.03 5.89
N THR A 69 25.18 -12.03 4.71
CA THR A 69 23.95 -12.80 4.45
C THR A 69 24.21 -14.17 3.83
N LYS A 70 25.36 -14.35 3.17
CA LYS A 70 25.73 -15.58 2.46
C LYS A 70 27.24 -15.83 2.53
N PRO A 71 27.71 -16.73 3.42
CA PRO A 71 29.14 -16.96 3.64
C PRO A 71 29.92 -17.37 2.38
N ASP A 72 29.25 -17.98 1.39
CA ASP A 72 29.81 -18.40 0.10
C ASP A 72 30.00 -17.25 -0.90
N LYS A 73 29.53 -16.05 -0.57
CA LYS A 73 29.60 -14.87 -1.44
C LYS A 73 30.52 -13.81 -0.86
N ILE A 74 31.30 -13.19 -1.75
CA ILE A 74 32.24 -12.12 -1.44
C ILE A 74 31.67 -10.82 -2.00
N ASN A 75 31.37 -9.87 -1.13
CA ASN A 75 31.11 -8.49 -1.52
C ASN A 75 32.43 -7.83 -1.92
N THR A 76 32.41 -6.89 -2.85
CA THR A 76 33.61 -6.19 -3.31
C THR A 76 33.41 -4.68 -3.19
N ILE A 77 34.30 -4.01 -2.46
CA ILE A 77 34.39 -2.54 -2.45
C ILE A 77 35.48 -2.13 -3.44
N LEU A 78 35.16 -1.20 -4.34
CA LEU A 78 36.09 -0.61 -5.28
C LEU A 78 36.60 0.72 -4.73
N HIS A 79 37.91 0.82 -4.56
CA HIS A 79 38.63 2.02 -4.17
C HIS A 79 39.28 2.67 -5.39
N VAL A 80 39.49 3.98 -5.34
CA VAL A 80 40.17 4.73 -6.41
C VAL A 80 41.63 4.30 -6.48
N ALA A 81 42.07 3.77 -7.61
CA ALA A 81 43.49 3.56 -7.93
C ALA A 81 44.06 4.78 -8.67
N GLN A 82 43.25 5.39 -9.55
CA GLN A 82 43.57 6.59 -10.32
C GLN A 82 42.36 7.54 -10.29
N GLU A 83 42.63 8.85 -10.20
CA GLU A 83 41.57 9.87 -10.18
C GLU A 83 40.78 9.86 -11.50
N PRO A 84 39.48 9.53 -11.48
CA PRO A 84 38.64 9.51 -12.67
C PRO A 84 38.53 10.91 -13.27
N GLN A 85 38.71 11.00 -14.58
CA GLN A 85 38.56 12.21 -15.36
C GLN A 85 37.19 12.24 -16.04
N ALA A 86 36.77 13.41 -16.51
CA ALA A 86 35.52 13.57 -17.26
C ALA A 86 35.48 12.69 -18.53
N GLU A 87 36.64 12.46 -19.17
CA GLU A 87 36.74 11.59 -20.36
C GLU A 87 36.47 10.12 -20.03
N ASP A 88 36.86 9.64 -18.84
CA ASP A 88 36.60 8.27 -18.40
C ASP A 88 35.09 8.00 -18.27
N LEU A 89 34.33 9.05 -17.89
CA LEU A 89 32.88 9.00 -17.78
C LEU A 89 32.15 9.22 -19.11
N ARG A 90 32.84 9.67 -20.17
CA ARG A 90 32.20 10.12 -21.42
C ARG A 90 31.32 9.04 -22.03
N ARG A 91 31.79 7.80 -22.08
CA ARG A 91 30.99 6.67 -22.61
C ARG A 91 29.73 6.47 -21.80
N TYR A 92 29.83 6.42 -20.47
CA TYR A 92 28.69 6.23 -19.58
C TYR A 92 27.67 7.36 -19.71
N LEU A 93 28.13 8.61 -19.61
CA LEU A 93 27.28 9.80 -19.64
C LEU A 93 26.56 9.96 -20.98
N THR A 94 27.27 9.74 -22.10
CA THR A 94 26.71 9.95 -23.45
C THR A 94 25.85 8.80 -23.95
N ARG A 95 26.09 7.56 -23.50
CA ARG A 95 25.40 6.37 -24.03
C ARG A 95 24.37 5.75 -23.10
N TYR A 96 24.55 5.85 -21.78
CA TYR A 96 23.79 5.04 -20.82
C TYR A 96 23.06 5.85 -19.76
N ALA A 97 23.71 6.86 -19.16
CA ALA A 97 23.16 7.61 -18.03
C ALA A 97 21.78 8.22 -18.32
N TYR A 98 21.59 8.79 -19.52
CA TYR A 98 20.32 9.41 -19.91
C TYR A 98 19.17 8.42 -20.09
N ARG A 99 19.43 7.10 -20.16
CA ARG A 99 18.38 6.07 -20.29
C ARG A 99 17.79 5.66 -18.95
N ILE A 100 18.48 5.96 -17.85
CA ILE A 100 18.06 5.59 -16.51
C ILE A 100 16.81 6.38 -16.12
N ARG A 101 15.74 5.66 -15.77
CA ARG A 101 14.46 6.21 -15.29
C ARG A 101 14.19 5.81 -13.85
N ASN A 102 14.66 4.64 -13.45
CA ASN A 102 14.53 4.09 -12.11
C ASN A 102 15.92 3.72 -11.58
N PHE A 103 16.24 4.20 -10.39
CA PHE A 103 17.42 3.78 -9.65
C PHE A 103 16.99 3.23 -8.30
N LYS A 104 17.17 1.92 -8.13
CA LYS A 104 16.73 1.16 -6.95
C LYS A 104 17.86 0.27 -6.45
N PRO A 105 18.98 0.86 -6.01
CA PRO A 105 20.14 0.13 -5.51
C PRO A 105 19.73 -0.87 -4.43
N ALA A 106 19.89 -2.16 -4.74
CA ALA A 106 19.58 -3.27 -3.86
C ALA A 106 20.88 -3.88 -3.31
N VAL A 107 20.91 -4.08 -1.99
CA VAL A 107 21.99 -4.80 -1.33
C VAL A 107 21.75 -6.29 -1.54
N SER A 108 22.66 -6.96 -2.24
CA SER A 108 22.59 -8.40 -2.47
C SER A 108 23.96 -9.03 -2.21
N ALA A 109 23.95 -10.31 -1.88
CA ALA A 109 25.19 -11.06 -1.68
C ALA A 109 26.02 -11.09 -2.97
N GLY A 110 27.31 -10.77 -2.88
CA GLY A 110 28.18 -10.67 -4.04
C GLY A 110 28.13 -9.31 -4.75
N MET A 111 27.62 -8.27 -4.08
CA MET A 111 27.53 -6.94 -4.67
C MET A 111 28.93 -6.31 -4.86
N LYS A 112 29.06 -5.52 -5.93
CA LYS A 112 30.15 -4.56 -6.13
C LYS A 112 29.68 -3.16 -5.75
N MET A 113 30.37 -2.51 -4.83
CA MET A 113 30.08 -1.15 -4.38
C MET A 113 31.29 -0.24 -4.57
N LEU A 114 31.03 1.04 -4.86
CA LEU A 114 32.05 2.07 -4.86
C LEU A 114 32.31 2.53 -3.42
N SER A 115 33.58 2.75 -3.05
CA SER A 115 33.93 3.36 -1.77
C SER A 115 33.44 4.82 -1.70
N PRO A 116 33.30 5.41 -0.49
CA PRO A 116 33.01 6.83 -0.35
C PRO A 116 34.01 7.73 -1.08
N ASP A 117 35.30 7.35 -1.10
CA ASP A 117 36.34 8.11 -1.79
C ASP A 117 36.20 7.98 -3.31
N ALA A 118 35.77 6.82 -3.83
CA ALA A 118 35.43 6.65 -5.24
C ALA A 118 34.22 7.48 -5.66
N LEU A 119 33.18 7.54 -4.83
CA LEU A 119 32.02 8.39 -5.08
C LEU A 119 32.38 9.88 -5.02
N LEU A 120 33.26 10.28 -4.11
CA LEU A 120 33.77 11.65 -4.06
C LEU A 120 34.56 11.98 -5.33
N ALA A 121 35.43 11.09 -5.78
CA ALA A 121 36.21 11.31 -7.00
C ALA A 121 35.31 11.43 -8.24
N LEU A 122 34.26 10.61 -8.35
CA LEU A 122 33.23 10.76 -9.38
C LEU A 122 32.48 12.09 -9.27
N GLN A 123 32.32 12.62 -8.06
CA GLN A 123 31.70 13.93 -7.85
C GLN A 123 32.56 15.08 -8.35
N TYR A 124 33.89 15.00 -8.19
CA TYR A 124 34.82 15.92 -8.84
C TYR A 124 34.77 15.79 -10.37
N ALA A 125 34.82 14.56 -10.89
CA ALA A 125 34.79 14.28 -12.33
C ALA A 125 33.48 14.71 -13.03
N THR A 126 32.42 14.96 -12.26
CA THR A 126 31.12 15.44 -12.75
C THR A 126 30.84 16.89 -12.38
N ASP A 127 31.85 17.65 -11.95
CA ASP A 127 31.74 19.06 -11.55
C ASP A 127 30.63 19.29 -10.50
N PHE A 128 30.46 18.33 -9.58
CA PHE A 128 29.44 18.35 -8.54
C PHE A 128 28.00 18.50 -9.07
N GLN A 129 27.74 18.15 -10.33
CA GLN A 129 26.43 18.28 -10.95
C GLN A 129 25.44 17.23 -10.40
N PRO A 130 24.34 17.64 -9.75
CA PRO A 130 23.33 16.71 -9.26
C PRO A 130 22.66 15.95 -10.38
N GLY A 131 22.51 14.64 -10.19
CA GLY A 131 21.94 13.76 -11.18
C GLY A 131 22.80 13.57 -12.41
N ALA A 132 24.09 13.97 -12.41
CA ALA A 132 24.99 13.76 -13.53
C ALA A 132 25.02 12.29 -14.00
N LEU A 133 24.96 11.34 -13.07
CA LEU A 133 25.02 9.91 -13.37
C LEU A 133 23.66 9.32 -13.78
N SER A 134 22.58 10.08 -13.70
CA SER A 134 21.24 9.69 -14.18
C SER A 134 20.36 10.93 -14.44
N PRO A 135 20.66 11.73 -15.49
CA PRO A 135 20.09 13.06 -15.68
C PRO A 135 18.58 13.06 -15.95
N GLN A 136 18.03 11.93 -16.41
CA GLN A 136 16.62 11.75 -16.72
C GLN A 136 15.91 10.83 -15.72
N LEU A 137 16.48 10.65 -14.52
CA LEU A 137 15.89 9.84 -13.46
C LEU A 137 14.50 10.35 -13.08
N LYS A 138 13.55 9.43 -12.92
CA LYS A 138 12.17 9.71 -12.49
C LYS A 138 11.89 9.19 -11.10
N HIS A 139 12.30 7.94 -10.86
CA HIS A 139 12.06 7.24 -9.60
C HIS A 139 13.40 6.92 -8.93
N PHE A 140 13.59 7.43 -7.73
CA PHE A 140 14.74 7.12 -6.89
C PHE A 140 14.28 6.37 -5.64
N GLN A 141 14.86 5.19 -5.39
CA GLN A 141 14.73 4.50 -4.12
C GLN A 141 16.03 4.65 -3.34
N TRP A 142 15.90 5.20 -2.15
CA TRP A 142 16.98 5.37 -1.20
C TRP A 142 17.47 4.01 -0.71
N ILE A 143 18.78 3.92 -0.52
CA ILE A 143 19.42 2.67 -0.15
C ILE A 143 19.09 2.35 1.30
N SER A 144 18.67 1.10 1.57
CA SER A 144 18.53 0.58 2.93
C SER A 144 19.91 0.50 3.59
N LEU A 145 20.24 1.51 4.39
CA LEU A 145 21.54 1.65 5.03
C LEU A 145 21.82 0.57 6.08
N LYS A 146 20.77 0.05 6.74
CA LYS A 146 20.88 -1.07 7.68
C LYS A 146 21.48 -2.32 7.03
N SER A 147 20.98 -2.68 5.85
CA SER A 147 21.48 -3.84 5.10
C SER A 147 22.94 -3.67 4.66
N ILE A 148 23.38 -2.43 4.42
CA ILE A 148 24.78 -2.12 4.12
C ILE A 148 25.64 -2.15 5.38
N ALA A 149 25.16 -1.58 6.48
CA ALA A 149 25.89 -1.50 7.75
C ALA A 149 26.31 -2.90 8.21
N ASP A 150 25.38 -3.86 8.14
CA ASP A 150 25.61 -5.26 8.50
C ASP A 150 26.76 -5.91 7.70
N GLY A 151 27.08 -5.41 6.50
CA GLY A 151 28.10 -5.99 5.62
C GLY A 151 29.37 -5.15 5.44
N LEU A 152 29.26 -3.83 5.42
CA LEU A 152 30.34 -2.90 5.09
C LEU A 152 30.72 -1.98 6.27
N GLY A 153 29.99 -2.04 7.39
CA GLY A 153 30.22 -1.25 8.59
C GLY A 153 29.54 0.12 8.59
N ASP A 154 29.26 0.64 9.78
CA ASP A 154 28.54 1.91 10.00
C ASP A 154 29.26 3.14 9.46
N GLU A 155 30.60 3.12 9.43
CA GLU A 155 31.39 4.23 8.91
C GLU A 155 31.20 4.42 7.39
N PHE A 156 31.18 3.31 6.65
CA PHE A 156 30.93 3.32 5.21
C PHE A 156 29.55 3.93 4.91
N VAL A 157 28.55 3.45 5.63
CA VAL A 157 27.15 3.88 5.54
C VAL A 157 26.98 5.37 5.81
N ARG A 158 27.61 5.88 6.87
CA ARG A 158 27.55 7.31 7.24
C ARG A 158 27.99 8.24 6.12
N ARG A 159 28.99 7.84 5.33
CA ARG A 159 29.52 8.67 4.24
C ARG A 159 28.73 8.51 2.94
N LEU A 160 28.19 7.31 2.68
CA LEU A 160 27.53 6.96 1.43
C LEU A 160 26.35 7.90 1.06
N SER A 161 25.54 8.29 2.04
CA SER A 161 24.32 9.09 1.82
C SER A 161 24.58 10.42 1.13
N SER A 162 25.72 11.05 1.40
CA SER A 162 26.08 12.38 0.85
C SER A 162 26.30 12.35 -0.66
N TYR A 163 26.63 11.19 -1.22
CA TYR A 163 26.94 11.03 -2.64
C TYR A 163 25.73 10.62 -3.49
N MET A 164 24.57 10.36 -2.88
CA MET A 164 23.34 10.03 -3.63
C MET A 164 22.88 11.16 -4.55
N ILE A 165 23.34 12.38 -4.29
CA ILE A 165 23.11 13.55 -5.15
C ILE A 165 23.65 13.34 -6.59
N LEU A 166 24.64 12.47 -6.80
CA LEU A 166 25.15 12.13 -8.14
C LEU A 166 24.08 11.53 -9.05
N PHE A 167 23.09 10.87 -8.47
CA PHE A 167 22.01 10.20 -9.20
C PHE A 167 20.72 11.02 -9.17
N VAL A 168 20.50 11.80 -8.10
CA VAL A 168 19.26 12.54 -7.90
C VAL A 168 19.34 13.96 -8.49
N GLY A 169 18.76 14.11 -9.70
CA GLY A 169 18.62 15.40 -10.38
C GLY A 169 17.21 16.01 -10.26
N LYS A 170 17.03 17.20 -10.85
CA LYS A 170 15.76 17.97 -10.85
C LYS A 170 14.57 17.26 -11.53
N THR A 171 14.86 16.20 -12.29
CA THR A 171 13.90 15.43 -13.11
C THR A 171 13.14 14.37 -12.31
N VAL A 172 13.61 14.06 -11.09
CA VAL A 172 12.99 13.09 -10.18
C VAL A 172 11.63 13.61 -9.74
N ASP A 173 10.60 12.80 -9.97
CA ASP A 173 9.23 13.06 -9.56
C ASP A 173 8.73 12.07 -8.50
N SER A 174 9.52 11.03 -8.20
CA SER A 174 9.20 10.04 -7.18
C SER A 174 10.43 9.67 -6.37
N ILE A 175 10.31 9.76 -5.05
CA ILE A 175 11.34 9.33 -4.11
C ILE A 175 10.75 8.36 -3.08
N ASN A 176 11.45 7.27 -2.83
CA ASN A 176 11.15 6.34 -1.74
C ASN A 176 12.33 6.32 -0.78
N LEU A 177 12.11 6.69 0.48
CA LEU A 177 13.12 6.78 1.52
C LEU A 177 13.07 5.57 2.50
N SER A 178 12.41 4.48 2.09
CA SER A 178 12.22 3.25 2.87
C SER A 178 13.49 2.76 3.57
N ASP A 179 13.33 2.24 4.80
CA ASP A 179 14.37 1.70 5.69
C ASP A 179 15.34 2.70 6.33
N ALA A 180 15.09 4.00 6.23
CA ALA A 180 15.89 5.03 6.89
C ALA A 180 15.60 5.16 8.41
N ASN A 181 15.17 4.07 9.06
CA ASN A 181 14.83 4.06 10.50
C ASN A 181 16.05 4.19 11.43
N THR A 182 17.26 4.03 10.88
CA THR A 182 18.53 4.17 11.60
C THR A 182 19.34 5.36 11.08
N SER A 183 18.65 6.44 10.69
CA SER A 183 19.34 7.54 10.01
C SER A 183 20.26 8.34 10.91
N THR A 184 21.51 8.42 10.47
CA THR A 184 22.50 9.31 11.09
C THR A 184 22.18 10.78 10.78
N PRO A 185 22.61 11.75 11.60
CA PRO A 185 22.38 13.18 11.32
C PRO A 185 22.88 13.63 9.95
N LEU A 186 23.97 13.01 9.45
CA LEU A 186 24.54 13.28 8.13
C LEU A 186 23.63 12.79 7.01
N GLU A 187 23.06 11.59 7.13
CA GLU A 187 22.07 11.10 6.18
C GLU A 187 20.85 12.03 6.10
N MET A 188 20.32 12.44 7.25
CA MET A 188 19.19 13.38 7.29
C MET A 188 19.55 14.74 6.70
N ALA A 189 20.80 15.19 6.80
CA ALA A 189 21.27 16.38 6.10
C ALA A 189 21.29 16.18 4.57
N ALA A 190 21.77 15.03 4.09
CA ALA A 190 21.79 14.69 2.67
C ALA A 190 20.38 14.56 2.08
N VAL A 191 19.47 13.84 2.75
CA VAL A 191 18.06 13.72 2.36
C VAL A 191 17.40 15.10 2.30
N ARG A 192 17.60 15.95 3.32
CA ARG A 192 17.10 17.34 3.33
C ARG A 192 17.62 18.14 2.15
N TYR A 193 18.92 18.05 1.87
CA TYR A 193 19.55 18.76 0.77
C TYR A 193 18.97 18.33 -0.58
N ILE A 194 18.80 17.02 -0.79
CA ILE A 194 18.23 16.46 -2.01
C ILE A 194 16.77 16.90 -2.19
N LEU A 195 15.92 16.71 -1.18
CA LEU A 195 14.49 17.05 -1.27
C LEU A 195 14.25 18.52 -1.59
N LYS A 196 15.09 19.43 -1.07
CA LYS A 196 15.05 20.87 -1.40
C LYS A 196 15.25 21.17 -2.89
N ARG A 197 15.88 20.28 -3.65
CA ARG A 197 16.25 20.46 -5.06
C ARG A 197 15.33 19.71 -6.03
N LEU A 198 14.22 19.16 -5.55
CA LEU A 198 13.27 18.39 -6.36
C LEU A 198 11.96 19.17 -6.62
N PRO A 199 11.96 20.16 -7.54
CA PRO A 199 10.76 20.96 -7.83
C PRO A 199 9.66 20.15 -8.55
N CYS A 200 10.00 18.97 -9.08
CA CYS A 200 9.07 18.10 -9.81
C CYS A 200 8.51 16.95 -8.96
N LEU A 201 8.80 16.90 -7.66
CA LEU A 201 8.38 15.79 -6.81
C LEU A 201 6.85 15.68 -6.74
N LYS A 202 6.32 14.55 -7.23
CA LYS A 202 4.91 14.17 -7.20
C LYS A 202 4.60 13.10 -6.17
N LEU A 203 5.54 12.18 -5.92
CA LEU A 203 5.37 11.06 -5.01
C LEU A 203 6.52 11.01 -4.00
N LEU A 204 6.17 11.07 -2.71
CA LEU A 204 7.10 10.91 -1.59
C LEU A 204 6.69 9.70 -0.76
N ARG A 205 7.58 8.72 -0.58
CA ARG A 205 7.33 7.54 0.25
C ARG A 205 8.34 7.37 1.38
N ASP A 206 7.84 6.87 2.50
CA ASP A 206 8.57 6.32 3.65
C ASP A 206 9.66 7.24 4.17
N LEU A 207 9.29 8.45 4.63
CA LEU A 207 10.25 9.37 5.25
C LEU A 207 11.02 8.69 6.39
N PRO A 208 12.34 8.93 6.50
CA PRO A 208 13.18 8.37 7.57
C PRO A 208 12.58 8.69 8.92
N ALA A 209 12.39 7.67 9.77
CA ALA A 209 12.09 7.89 11.17
C ALA A 209 13.35 7.71 12.00
N ASN A 210 13.52 8.51 13.03
CA ASN A 210 14.41 8.12 14.11
C ASN A 210 13.52 7.81 15.30
N ASP A 211 13.74 6.66 15.96
CA ASP A 211 12.90 6.14 17.05
C ASP A 211 12.68 7.17 18.18
N ALA A 212 13.50 8.22 18.26
CA ALA A 212 13.40 9.26 19.29
C ALA A 212 12.94 10.65 18.79
N THR A 213 12.92 10.94 17.48
CA THR A 213 12.60 12.29 17.00
C THR A 213 11.51 12.26 15.94
N PRO A 214 10.39 13.00 16.13
CA PRO A 214 9.38 13.16 15.10
C PRO A 214 10.01 13.71 13.82
N LEU A 215 9.33 13.44 12.70
CA LEU A 215 9.63 13.93 11.36
C LEU A 215 10.25 15.34 11.49
N PRO A 216 11.55 15.52 11.18
CA PRO A 216 12.25 16.73 11.58
C PRO A 216 11.46 17.90 11.04
N GLU A 217 10.92 18.76 11.91
CA GLU A 217 10.04 19.85 11.47
C GLU A 217 10.70 20.72 10.39
N SER A 218 12.03 20.73 10.39
CA SER A 218 12.87 21.30 9.33
C SER A 218 12.61 20.74 7.92
N LEU A 219 12.33 19.45 7.72
CA LEU A 219 12.07 18.89 6.39
C LEU A 219 10.81 19.48 5.77
N VAL A 220 9.77 19.56 6.59
CA VAL A 220 8.44 19.93 6.14
C VAL A 220 8.32 21.45 5.96
N THR A 221 9.01 22.24 6.79
CA THR A 221 8.98 23.70 6.66
C THR A 221 9.88 24.26 5.56
N LEU A 222 10.93 23.54 5.16
CA LEU A 222 11.97 24.10 4.29
C LEU A 222 11.76 23.81 2.80
N VAL A 223 10.82 22.94 2.41
CA VAL A 223 10.63 22.53 1.02
C VAL A 223 9.25 22.91 0.51
N ARG A 224 9.19 23.56 -0.66
CA ARG A 224 7.93 23.82 -1.37
C ARG A 224 7.63 22.64 -2.29
N TRP A 225 6.61 21.86 -1.93
CA TRP A 225 6.17 20.67 -2.66
C TRP A 225 4.91 20.95 -3.48
N ASP A 226 4.93 22.02 -4.28
CA ASP A 226 3.76 22.51 -5.02
C ASP A 226 3.18 21.49 -6.02
N ARG A 227 3.96 20.47 -6.37
CA ARG A 227 3.59 19.38 -7.29
C ARG A 227 3.34 18.04 -6.62
N LEU A 228 3.45 17.94 -5.30
CA LEU A 228 3.28 16.67 -4.60
C LEU A 228 1.81 16.24 -4.66
N GLU A 229 1.59 15.08 -5.25
CA GLU A 229 0.28 14.47 -5.48
C GLU A 229 0.02 13.33 -4.49
N SER A 230 1.07 12.63 -4.04
CA SER A 230 0.96 11.48 -3.16
C SER A 230 2.07 11.46 -2.11
N ALA A 231 1.70 11.28 -0.85
CA ALA A 231 2.61 11.17 0.27
C ALA A 231 2.33 9.90 1.09
N VAL A 232 3.35 9.09 1.34
CA VAL A 232 3.31 7.92 2.23
C VAL A 232 4.25 8.19 3.40
N LEU A 233 3.69 8.29 4.60
CA LEU A 233 4.38 8.58 5.85
C LEU A 233 4.33 7.33 6.71
N ALA A 234 5.41 6.54 6.71
CA ALA A 234 5.51 5.34 7.53
C ALA A 234 6.50 5.55 8.69
N GLY A 235 6.19 5.00 9.87
CA GLY A 235 7.13 4.86 10.99
C GLY A 235 7.40 6.13 11.81
N ASN A 236 7.08 7.31 11.30
CA ASN A 236 7.28 8.58 11.99
C ASN A 236 6.03 9.03 12.75
N PRO A 237 6.13 9.55 13.99
CA PRO A 237 5.05 10.37 14.53
C PRO A 237 4.93 11.65 13.69
N VAL A 238 3.77 11.86 13.08
CA VAL A 238 3.46 13.08 12.32
C VAL A 238 3.10 14.18 13.31
N THR A 239 3.84 15.28 13.29
CA THR A 239 3.52 16.45 14.11
C THR A 239 2.38 17.25 13.48
N VAL A 240 1.68 18.05 14.29
CA VAL A 240 0.66 19.01 13.83
C VAL A 240 1.19 19.93 12.75
N ARG A 241 2.44 20.41 12.91
CA ARG A 241 3.08 21.30 11.94
C ARG A 241 3.28 20.60 10.61
N SER A 242 3.70 19.32 10.66
CA SER A 242 3.86 18.50 9.45
C SER A 242 2.52 18.29 8.75
N LEU A 243 1.48 17.97 9.52
CA LEU A 243 0.13 17.80 8.99
C LEU A 243 -0.41 19.10 8.37
N ARG A 244 -0.22 20.25 9.02
CA ARG A 244 -0.63 21.57 8.49
C ARG A 244 0.07 21.90 7.18
N HIS A 245 1.35 21.60 7.06
CA HIS A 245 2.06 21.81 5.80
C HIS A 245 1.53 20.90 4.71
N LEU A 246 1.34 19.60 4.98
CA LEU A 246 0.74 18.67 4.01
C LEU A 246 -0.67 19.14 3.59
N ALA A 247 -1.44 19.66 4.54
CA ALA A 247 -2.74 20.25 4.28
C ALA A 247 -2.66 21.50 3.38
N SER A 248 -1.56 22.26 3.43
CA SER A 248 -1.36 23.42 2.56
C SER A 248 -0.97 23.06 1.12
N LEU A 249 -0.66 21.79 0.83
CA LEU A 249 -0.21 21.38 -0.50
C LEU A 249 -1.38 21.36 -1.51
N PRO A 250 -1.33 22.19 -2.57
CA PRO A 250 -2.49 22.40 -3.44
C PRO A 250 -2.82 21.22 -4.34
N ARG A 251 -1.90 20.27 -4.51
CA ARG A 251 -2.05 19.11 -5.41
C ARG A 251 -2.08 17.76 -4.70
N LEU A 252 -1.99 17.74 -3.37
CA LEU A 252 -1.95 16.49 -2.62
C LEU A 252 -3.30 15.78 -2.72
N ARG A 253 -3.34 14.69 -3.49
CA ARG A 253 -4.52 13.84 -3.72
C ARG A 253 -4.54 12.62 -2.82
N GLN A 254 -3.36 12.08 -2.50
CA GLN A 254 -3.25 10.84 -1.75
C GLN A 254 -2.37 11.02 -0.53
N LEU A 255 -2.89 10.64 0.63
CA LEU A 255 -2.16 10.66 1.88
C LEU A 255 -2.27 9.28 2.54
N THR A 256 -1.13 8.59 2.64
CA THR A 256 -1.00 7.36 3.42
C THR A 256 -0.18 7.64 4.66
N MET A 257 -0.69 7.21 5.81
CA MET A 257 -0.09 7.40 7.11
C MET A 257 -0.02 6.04 7.80
N MET A 258 1.15 5.60 8.24
CA MET A 258 1.32 4.29 8.86
C MET A 258 2.04 4.38 10.21
N ASN A 259 1.43 3.77 11.23
CA ASN A 259 1.94 3.67 12.60
C ASN A 259 2.18 5.04 13.26
N LEU A 260 1.31 6.01 12.99
CA LEU A 260 1.49 7.32 13.59
C LEU A 260 1.13 7.29 15.08
N GLY A 261 2.14 7.49 15.93
CA GLY A 261 1.96 7.96 17.29
C GLY A 261 1.61 9.45 17.29
N ILE A 262 0.51 9.86 16.66
CA ILE A 262 0.09 11.25 16.75
C ILE A 262 -0.38 11.49 18.17
N THR A 263 0.26 12.43 18.87
CA THR A 263 -0.31 13.14 20.00
C THR A 263 -0.67 14.52 19.48
N LEU A 264 -1.91 14.72 19.01
CA LEU A 264 -2.38 16.07 18.70
C LEU A 264 -2.58 16.80 20.05
N PRO A 265 -1.97 17.98 20.25
CA PRO A 265 -2.29 18.84 21.38
C PRO A 265 -3.80 19.07 21.42
N GLN A 266 -4.44 18.74 22.54
CA GLN A 266 -5.83 19.07 22.77
C GLN A 266 -6.01 20.58 22.62
N GLY A 267 -6.96 21.02 21.78
CA GLY A 267 -7.29 22.44 21.61
C GLY A 267 -6.73 23.14 20.36
N LEU A 268 -6.16 22.41 19.39
CA LEU A 268 -5.88 23.00 18.07
C LEU A 268 -7.19 23.32 17.35
N SER A 269 -7.57 24.59 17.44
CA SER A 269 -8.75 25.21 16.83
C SER A 269 -8.95 24.80 15.35
N ARG A 270 -10.23 24.70 14.94
CA ARG A 270 -10.81 24.33 13.62
C ARG A 270 -10.27 25.09 12.38
N ALA A 271 -9.21 25.88 12.52
CA ALA A 271 -8.76 26.85 11.52
C ALA A 271 -7.78 26.30 10.47
N VAL A 272 -7.62 24.98 10.31
CA VAL A 272 -6.78 24.45 9.22
C VAL A 272 -7.62 24.43 7.94
N THR A 273 -7.57 25.52 7.18
CA THR A 273 -7.98 25.52 5.77
C THR A 273 -6.93 24.72 4.99
N GLY A 274 -7.14 23.42 4.79
CA GLY A 274 -6.18 22.60 4.07
C GLY A 274 -6.80 21.34 3.48
N PHE A 275 -6.01 20.57 2.74
CA PHE A 275 -6.43 19.36 2.01
C PHE A 275 -7.51 19.60 0.94
N THR A 276 -7.44 20.73 0.25
CA THR A 276 -8.41 21.10 -0.80
C THR A 276 -8.45 20.13 -1.98
N SER A 277 -7.37 19.40 -2.23
CA SER A 277 -7.25 18.43 -3.32
C SER A 277 -7.25 16.96 -2.87
N LEU A 278 -7.38 16.70 -1.57
CA LEU A 278 -7.21 15.35 -1.01
C LEU A 278 -8.41 14.46 -1.36
N GLN A 279 -8.14 13.32 -2.00
CA GLN A 279 -9.14 12.37 -2.50
C GLN A 279 -9.03 11.03 -1.79
N ASP A 280 -7.81 10.53 -1.56
CA ASP A 280 -7.57 9.23 -0.97
C ASP A 280 -6.81 9.37 0.37
N VAL A 281 -7.39 8.82 1.43
CA VAL A 281 -6.76 8.75 2.74
C VAL A 281 -6.60 7.29 3.15
N THR A 282 -5.37 6.87 3.40
CA THR A 282 -5.09 5.60 4.07
C THR A 282 -4.42 5.87 5.39
N TYR A 283 -5.00 5.40 6.49
CA TYR A 283 -4.43 5.54 7.81
C TYR A 283 -4.32 4.18 8.49
N ALA A 284 -3.09 3.68 8.60
CA ALA A 284 -2.77 2.55 9.45
C ALA A 284 -2.48 3.04 10.87
N CYS A 285 -3.41 2.79 11.80
CA CYS A 285 -3.32 3.17 13.20
C CYS A 285 -3.58 1.96 14.10
N ASP A 286 -3.11 2.00 15.34
CA ASP A 286 -3.37 0.97 16.34
C ASP A 286 -4.68 1.21 17.12
N ARG A 287 -5.16 2.46 17.16
CA ARG A 287 -6.33 2.91 17.91
C ARG A 287 -7.23 3.80 17.03
N LEU A 288 -8.54 3.52 17.05
CA LEU A 288 -9.53 4.26 16.27
C LEU A 288 -9.68 5.74 16.70
N PRO A 289 -9.60 6.14 17.98
CA PRO A 289 -9.68 7.55 18.37
C PRO A 289 -8.70 8.48 17.65
N ARG A 290 -7.49 8.02 17.31
CA ARG A 290 -6.50 8.81 16.56
C ARG A 290 -6.95 9.15 15.15
N VAL A 291 -7.79 8.30 14.57
CA VAL A 291 -8.40 8.55 13.26
C VAL A 291 -9.38 9.71 13.35
N LEU A 292 -10.13 9.77 14.44
CA LEU A 292 -11.12 10.82 14.69
C LEU A 292 -10.47 12.18 14.76
N GLU A 293 -9.33 12.27 15.44
CA GLU A 293 -8.55 13.51 15.52
C GLU A 293 -8.07 13.98 14.13
N PHE A 294 -7.70 13.06 13.24
CA PHE A 294 -7.34 13.42 11.85
C PHE A 294 -8.54 13.97 11.07
N LEU A 295 -9.71 13.33 11.17
CA LEU A 295 -10.92 13.76 10.47
C LEU A 295 -11.33 15.19 10.83
N GLN A 296 -11.09 15.61 12.07
CA GLN A 296 -11.36 16.99 12.52
C GLN A 296 -10.55 18.06 11.78
N HIS A 297 -9.48 17.68 11.08
CA HIS A 297 -8.64 18.59 10.30
C HIS A 297 -9.06 18.69 8.83
N LEU A 298 -10.06 17.93 8.39
CA LEU A 298 -10.62 18.07 7.05
C LEU A 298 -11.58 19.26 7.00
N PRO A 299 -11.52 20.11 5.96
CA PRO A 299 -12.50 21.17 5.77
C PRO A 299 -13.86 20.56 5.42
N GLN A 300 -14.96 21.26 5.73
CA GLN A 300 -16.31 20.78 5.36
C GLN A 300 -16.49 20.63 3.84
N THR A 301 -15.74 21.40 3.04
CA THR A 301 -15.72 21.35 1.58
C THR A 301 -14.74 20.33 1.00
N ASN A 302 -14.24 19.39 1.82
CA ASN A 302 -13.32 18.36 1.34
C ASN A 302 -13.93 17.54 0.19
N ILE A 303 -13.04 16.99 -0.63
CA ILE A 303 -13.41 16.16 -1.80
C ILE A 303 -12.92 14.71 -1.61
N VAL A 304 -12.87 14.25 -0.36
CA VAL A 304 -12.36 12.92 -0.04
C VAL A 304 -13.30 11.87 -0.60
N GLN A 305 -12.76 11.03 -1.47
CA GLN A 305 -13.49 9.98 -2.18
C GLN A 305 -13.30 8.61 -1.53
N SER A 306 -12.14 8.37 -0.93
CA SER A 306 -11.77 7.08 -0.39
C SER A 306 -11.06 7.20 0.94
N ILE A 307 -11.53 6.41 1.90
CA ILE A 307 -10.92 6.32 3.22
C ILE A 307 -10.71 4.85 3.58
N LEU A 308 -9.47 4.53 3.94
CA LEU A 308 -9.07 3.24 4.46
C LEU A 308 -8.37 3.40 5.81
N PHE A 309 -9.05 2.96 6.86
CA PHE A 309 -8.48 2.80 8.19
C PHE A 309 -8.09 1.34 8.38
N MET A 310 -6.82 1.06 8.68
CA MET A 310 -6.34 -0.30 8.84
C MET A 310 -5.39 -0.47 10.03
N GLY A 311 -5.10 -1.71 10.41
CA GLY A 311 -4.10 -1.98 11.44
C GLY A 311 -4.58 -1.79 12.88
N ILE A 312 -5.85 -1.46 13.08
CA ILE A 312 -6.45 -1.22 14.41
C ILE A 312 -6.30 -2.49 15.24
N LYS A 313 -5.78 -2.41 16.47
CA LYS A 313 -5.51 -3.61 17.29
C LYS A 313 -6.74 -4.09 18.06
N PHE A 314 -7.59 -3.15 18.47
CA PHE A 314 -8.82 -3.37 19.22
C PHE A 314 -9.80 -2.25 18.88
N CYS A 315 -11.03 -2.61 18.52
CA CYS A 315 -12.11 -1.68 18.22
C CYS A 315 -13.40 -2.19 18.88
N THR A 316 -13.93 -1.44 19.84
CA THR A 316 -15.24 -1.74 20.42
C THR A 316 -16.36 -1.26 19.48
N PRO A 317 -17.58 -1.83 19.57
CA PRO A 317 -18.74 -1.31 18.84
C PRO A 317 -18.99 0.19 19.09
N SER A 318 -18.85 0.65 20.33
CA SER A 318 -19.01 2.07 20.70
C SER A 318 -17.99 2.98 20.02
N GLN A 319 -16.71 2.59 19.97
CA GLN A 319 -15.66 3.32 19.27
C GLN A 319 -15.92 3.38 17.76
N LEU A 320 -16.44 2.29 17.19
CA LEU A 320 -16.82 2.28 15.78
C LEU A 320 -17.99 3.23 15.52
N THR A 321 -19.06 3.15 16.31
CA THR A 321 -20.20 4.08 16.22
C THR A 321 -19.74 5.54 16.33
N GLU A 322 -18.85 5.85 17.27
CA GLU A 322 -18.25 7.17 17.38
C GLU A 322 -17.49 7.56 16.11
N ALA A 323 -16.71 6.64 15.52
CA ALA A 323 -16.04 6.90 14.26
C ALA A 323 -16.97 7.15 13.08
N LEU A 324 -18.10 6.46 13.03
CA LEU A 324 -19.12 6.70 12.00
C LEU A 324 -19.78 8.07 12.17
N ARG A 325 -20.03 8.53 13.41
CA ARG A 325 -20.54 9.89 13.70
C ARG A 325 -19.55 10.98 13.31
N TYR A 326 -18.26 10.75 13.53
CA TYR A 326 -17.22 11.66 13.08
C TYR A 326 -17.13 11.71 11.55
N ALA A 327 -17.24 10.56 10.89
CA ALA A 327 -17.30 10.51 9.44
C ALA A 327 -18.46 11.36 8.91
N GLU A 328 -19.68 11.18 9.44
CA GLU A 328 -20.85 12.01 9.11
C GLU A 328 -20.59 13.52 9.30
N THR A 329 -19.91 13.89 10.39
CA THR A 329 -19.67 15.29 10.74
C THR A 329 -18.61 15.96 9.85
N TYR A 330 -17.57 15.24 9.45
CA TYR A 330 -16.37 15.82 8.85
C TYR A 330 -16.14 15.45 7.37
N LEU A 331 -16.81 14.42 6.86
CA LEU A 331 -16.66 14.00 5.47
C LEU A 331 -17.77 14.56 4.60
N ASN A 332 -17.44 14.83 3.35
CA ASN A 332 -18.42 15.35 2.41
C ASN A 332 -19.29 14.20 1.84
N PRO A 333 -20.61 14.19 2.13
CA PRO A 333 -21.52 13.12 1.70
C PRO A 333 -21.60 12.96 0.18
N GLU A 334 -21.33 14.03 -0.57
CA GLU A 334 -21.45 14.06 -2.03
C GLU A 334 -20.25 13.49 -2.77
N THR A 335 -19.14 13.26 -2.07
CA THR A 335 -17.87 12.83 -2.70
C THR A 335 -17.37 11.48 -2.23
N LEU A 336 -17.78 11.02 -1.03
CA LEU A 336 -17.30 9.76 -0.48
C LEU A 336 -17.90 8.55 -1.21
N PHE A 337 -17.04 7.75 -1.84
CA PHE A 337 -17.41 6.52 -2.56
C PHE A 337 -16.95 5.24 -1.84
N THR A 338 -15.86 5.34 -1.07
CA THR A 338 -15.23 4.19 -0.42
C THR A 338 -14.96 4.49 1.05
N MET A 339 -15.51 3.66 1.92
CA MET A 339 -15.20 3.64 3.34
C MET A 339 -14.81 2.24 3.77
N GLU A 340 -13.60 2.12 4.30
CA GLU A 340 -13.07 0.88 4.83
C GLU A 340 -12.45 1.06 6.21
N ILE A 341 -12.86 0.22 7.16
CA ILE A 341 -12.32 0.14 8.51
C ILE A 341 -11.95 -1.31 8.77
N ARG A 342 -10.65 -1.58 8.93
CA ARG A 342 -10.07 -2.91 9.03
C ARG A 342 -9.22 -3.06 10.30
N GLU A 343 -9.71 -3.83 11.24
CA GLU A 343 -8.94 -4.31 12.38
C GLU A 343 -7.88 -5.31 11.91
N LYS A 344 -6.67 -5.18 12.47
CA LYS A 344 -5.59 -6.13 12.22
C LYS A 344 -5.99 -7.49 12.79
N ALA A 345 -5.91 -8.52 11.95
CA ALA A 345 -5.98 -9.91 12.41
C ALA A 345 -4.72 -10.23 13.25
N GLY A 346 -4.73 -9.82 14.52
CA GLY A 346 -3.73 -10.18 15.51
C GLY A 346 -4.15 -11.44 16.25
N ARG A 347 -3.19 -12.24 16.72
CA ARG A 347 -3.47 -13.26 17.73
C ARG A 347 -4.10 -12.55 18.94
N PRO A 348 -5.24 -13.02 19.47
CA PRO A 348 -5.73 -12.50 20.74
C PRO A 348 -4.62 -12.65 21.78
N ALA A 349 -4.37 -11.61 22.57
CA ALA A 349 -3.47 -11.75 23.71
C ALA A 349 -4.13 -12.79 24.65
N PRO A 350 -3.39 -13.78 25.17
CA PRO A 350 -3.97 -14.87 25.96
C PRO A 350 -4.82 -14.39 27.14
N GLN A 351 -4.44 -13.25 27.73
CA GLN A 351 -5.08 -12.70 28.92
C GLN A 351 -6.34 -11.86 28.64
N SER A 352 -6.58 -11.39 27.41
CA SER A 352 -7.74 -10.55 27.11
C SER A 352 -8.95 -11.31 26.56
N LEU A 353 -8.84 -12.63 26.36
CA LEU A 353 -9.96 -13.43 25.91
C LEU A 353 -10.95 -13.71 27.05
N GLU A 354 -10.44 -13.89 28.29
CA GLU A 354 -11.25 -14.19 29.47
C GLU A 354 -12.03 -12.95 29.95
N GLU A 355 -11.43 -11.75 29.90
CA GLU A 355 -12.13 -10.49 30.23
C GLU A 355 -13.23 -10.10 29.22
N LEU A 356 -13.21 -10.65 27.99
CA LEU A 356 -14.23 -10.40 26.96
C LEU A 356 -15.45 -11.33 27.06
N ILE A 357 -15.41 -12.37 27.90
CA ILE A 357 -16.48 -13.38 27.99
C ILE A 357 -17.60 -12.96 28.95
N GLU A 358 -17.37 -12.01 29.86
CA GLU A 358 -18.31 -11.68 30.95
C GLU A 358 -18.97 -10.30 30.86
N THR A 359 -18.65 -9.46 29.87
CA THR A 359 -19.31 -8.15 29.74
C THR A 359 -20.63 -8.25 28.97
N ASP A 360 -21.68 -7.63 29.55
CA ASP A 360 -23.01 -7.44 28.98
C ASP A 360 -22.97 -7.23 27.46
N GLN A 361 -23.97 -7.80 26.75
CA GLN A 361 -24.04 -7.75 25.29
C GLN A 361 -23.73 -6.34 24.78
N PRO A 362 -22.57 -6.10 24.14
CA PRO A 362 -22.18 -4.77 23.74
C PRO A 362 -23.20 -4.25 22.72
N ASP A 363 -23.56 -2.98 22.87
CA ASP A 363 -24.53 -2.31 22.02
C ASP A 363 -24.21 -2.55 20.53
N PRO A 364 -25.24 -2.77 19.70
CA PRO A 364 -25.03 -2.90 18.26
C PRO A 364 -24.37 -1.64 17.70
N VAL A 365 -23.56 -1.81 16.66
CA VAL A 365 -22.98 -0.68 15.93
C VAL A 365 -24.09 0.05 15.19
N ASP A 366 -24.25 1.33 15.50
CA ASP A 366 -25.22 2.20 14.87
C ASP A 366 -24.69 2.64 13.51
N LEU A 367 -25.33 2.17 12.43
CA LEU A 367 -24.99 2.51 11.05
C LEU A 367 -25.69 3.78 10.54
N GLN A 368 -26.62 4.36 11.31
CA GLN A 368 -27.37 5.55 10.90
C GLN A 368 -26.48 6.72 10.43
N PRO A 369 -25.32 7.01 11.06
CA PRO A 369 -24.44 8.10 10.60
C PRO A 369 -23.95 7.92 9.15
N LEU A 370 -23.97 6.69 8.62
CA LEU A 370 -23.55 6.43 7.24
C LEU A 370 -24.66 6.67 6.21
N HIS A 371 -25.90 6.93 6.64
CA HIS A 371 -27.03 7.11 5.74
C HIS A 371 -26.92 8.36 4.87
N VAL A 372 -26.13 9.35 5.30
CA VAL A 372 -25.89 10.57 4.52
C VAL A 372 -25.06 10.32 3.24
N PHE A 373 -24.28 9.24 3.18
CA PHE A 373 -23.37 8.94 2.07
C PHE A 373 -24.04 8.10 0.97
N SER A 374 -25.07 8.64 0.32
CA SER A 374 -25.88 7.94 -0.70
C SER A 374 -25.08 7.45 -1.93
N LYS A 375 -23.89 8.01 -2.16
CA LYS A 375 -22.98 7.66 -3.26
C LYS A 375 -22.01 6.52 -2.93
N LEU A 376 -22.06 5.93 -1.73
CA LEU A 376 -21.17 4.84 -1.35
C LEU A 376 -21.25 3.66 -2.34
N LYS A 377 -20.07 3.23 -2.78
CA LYS A 377 -19.85 2.06 -3.64
C LYS A 377 -19.16 0.94 -2.88
N VAL A 378 -18.33 1.27 -1.90
CA VAL A 378 -17.58 0.31 -1.09
C VAL A 378 -17.78 0.65 0.38
N LEU A 379 -18.37 -0.28 1.12
CA LEU A 379 -18.48 -0.25 2.58
C LEU A 379 -17.89 -1.53 3.15
N CYS A 380 -16.75 -1.41 3.85
CA CYS A 380 -16.07 -2.54 4.46
C CYS A 380 -15.75 -2.25 5.94
N LEU A 381 -16.52 -2.82 6.85
CA LEU A 381 -16.32 -2.74 8.30
C LEU A 381 -15.90 -4.12 8.82
N LYS A 382 -14.60 -4.33 9.03
CA LYS A 382 -14.00 -5.59 9.52
C LYS A 382 -13.35 -5.38 10.86
N PHE A 383 -13.98 -5.82 11.95
CA PHE A 383 -13.46 -5.72 13.31
C PHE A 383 -13.99 -6.88 14.15
N ARG A 384 -13.41 -7.20 15.31
CA ARG A 384 -13.74 -8.40 16.10
C ARG A 384 -15.21 -8.48 16.51
N GLY A 385 -15.84 -7.35 16.80
CA GLY A 385 -17.26 -7.31 17.18
C GLY A 385 -18.21 -7.63 16.01
N GLY A 386 -17.82 -7.28 14.78
CA GLY A 386 -18.69 -7.35 13.60
C GLY A 386 -19.88 -6.38 13.69
N VAL A 387 -20.52 -6.09 12.56
CA VAL A 387 -21.78 -5.32 12.57
C VAL A 387 -22.94 -6.29 12.58
N ARG A 388 -23.85 -6.12 13.53
CA ARG A 388 -25.05 -6.95 13.63
C ARG A 388 -26.21 -6.24 12.96
N LEU A 389 -26.59 -6.72 11.77
CA LEU A 389 -27.76 -6.20 11.06
C LEU A 389 -29.04 -6.85 11.57
N THR A 390 -30.04 -6.02 11.87
CA THR A 390 -31.44 -6.40 12.02
C THR A 390 -32.13 -6.50 10.66
N SER A 391 -33.30 -7.15 10.60
CA SER A 391 -34.13 -7.23 9.39
C SER A 391 -34.47 -5.85 8.82
N LYS A 392 -34.80 -4.89 9.69
CA LYS A 392 -35.14 -3.52 9.28
C LYS A 392 -33.93 -2.78 8.67
N GLU A 393 -32.74 -2.98 9.20
CA GLU A 393 -31.53 -2.33 8.69
C GLU A 393 -31.14 -2.88 7.31
N ILE A 394 -31.19 -4.21 7.11
CA ILE A 394 -30.86 -4.81 5.80
C ILE A 394 -31.85 -4.41 4.71
N GLU A 395 -33.14 -4.25 5.05
CA GLU A 395 -34.17 -3.73 4.14
C GLU A 395 -33.93 -2.26 3.75
N GLY A 396 -33.33 -1.46 4.63
CA GLY A 396 -32.99 -0.06 4.35
C GLY A 396 -31.78 0.12 3.42
N ILE A 397 -30.85 -0.85 3.38
CA ILE A 397 -29.59 -0.75 2.63
C ILE A 397 -29.77 -0.35 1.16
N PRO A 398 -30.66 -0.99 0.36
CA PRO A 398 -30.82 -0.63 -1.05
C PRO A 398 -31.27 0.81 -1.28
N THR A 399 -32.11 1.33 -0.40
CA THR A 399 -32.60 2.71 -0.46
C THR A 399 -31.51 3.70 -0.05
N THR A 400 -30.75 3.36 0.99
CA THR A 400 -29.69 4.23 1.51
C THR A 400 -28.46 4.26 0.59
N TRP A 401 -28.03 3.11 0.06
CA TRP A 401 -26.82 2.98 -0.77
C TRP A 401 -27.12 2.22 -2.08
N PRO A 402 -27.89 2.81 -3.00
CA PRO A 402 -28.34 2.12 -4.22
C PRO A 402 -27.21 1.73 -5.18
N ASN A 403 -26.04 2.36 -5.07
CA ASN A 403 -24.88 2.13 -5.95
C ASN A 403 -23.82 1.19 -5.38
N LEU A 404 -24.15 0.46 -4.31
CA LEU A 404 -23.20 -0.36 -3.58
C LEU A 404 -22.69 -1.53 -4.42
N ARG A 405 -21.36 -1.67 -4.49
CA ARG A 405 -20.64 -2.74 -5.21
C ARG A 405 -19.98 -3.72 -4.26
N VAL A 406 -19.53 -3.23 -3.12
CA VAL A 406 -18.85 -4.02 -2.08
C VAL A 406 -19.50 -3.72 -0.74
N LEU A 407 -20.07 -4.73 -0.10
CA LEU A 407 -20.58 -4.67 1.26
C LEU A 407 -19.91 -5.76 2.08
N ILE A 408 -19.09 -5.40 3.06
CA ILE A 408 -18.45 -6.37 3.95
C ILE A 408 -18.59 -5.90 5.39
N LEU A 409 -19.38 -6.61 6.18
CA LEU A 409 -19.62 -6.33 7.61
C LEU A 409 -19.21 -7.51 8.52
N LEU A 410 -18.37 -8.40 7.99
CA LEU A 410 -17.91 -9.59 8.71
C LEU A 410 -16.95 -9.24 9.84
N PRO A 411 -17.00 -9.98 10.97
CA PRO A 411 -16.02 -9.82 12.01
C PRO A 411 -14.64 -10.36 11.59
N THR A 412 -13.57 -9.77 12.13
CA THR A 412 -12.19 -10.22 11.88
C THR A 412 -11.90 -11.57 12.54
N ILE A 413 -12.49 -11.82 13.71
CA ILE A 413 -12.39 -13.08 14.45
C ILE A 413 -13.78 -13.70 14.53
N LEU A 414 -13.86 -14.99 14.24
CA LEU A 414 -15.11 -15.72 14.15
C LEU A 414 -15.51 -16.25 15.52
N ASN A 415 -16.21 -15.43 16.30
CA ASN A 415 -16.81 -15.88 17.55
C ASN A 415 -18.13 -16.58 17.24
N SER A 416 -18.14 -17.92 17.33
CA SER A 416 -19.23 -18.80 16.87
C SER A 416 -20.51 -18.76 17.71
N HIS A 417 -20.58 -17.95 18.75
CA HIS A 417 -21.65 -18.07 19.75
C HIS A 417 -22.90 -17.22 19.46
N ARG A 418 -22.84 -16.29 18.50
CA ARG A 418 -23.95 -15.37 18.23
C ARG A 418 -24.67 -15.74 16.94
N PHE A 419 -25.97 -15.99 17.06
CA PHE A 419 -26.82 -16.19 15.90
C PHE A 419 -27.09 -14.84 15.20
N PRO A 420 -26.90 -14.75 13.87
CA PRO A 420 -27.30 -13.59 13.11
C PRO A 420 -28.83 -13.44 13.15
N SER A 421 -29.30 -12.19 13.18
CA SER A 421 -30.73 -11.83 13.17
C SER A 421 -31.35 -11.88 11.77
N ILE A 422 -30.51 -11.92 10.72
CA ILE A 422 -30.93 -12.04 9.33
C ILE A 422 -30.71 -13.46 8.83
N ASP A 423 -31.49 -13.87 7.83
CA ASP A 423 -31.42 -15.17 7.17
C ASP A 423 -31.18 -15.02 5.65
N HIS A 424 -31.24 -16.15 4.94
CA HIS A 424 -31.08 -16.21 3.49
C HIS A 424 -32.16 -15.46 2.69
N ILE A 425 -33.38 -15.28 3.21
CA ILE A 425 -34.46 -14.53 2.54
C ILE A 425 -34.07 -13.05 2.49
N HIS A 426 -33.60 -12.52 3.62
CA HIS A 426 -33.14 -11.12 3.69
C HIS A 426 -31.95 -10.86 2.75
N VAL A 427 -30.98 -11.79 2.68
CA VAL A 427 -29.84 -11.69 1.76
C VAL A 427 -30.30 -11.76 0.29
N SER A 428 -31.28 -12.61 -0.01
CA SER A 428 -31.85 -12.71 -1.36
C SER A 428 -32.53 -11.41 -1.78
N ALA A 429 -33.34 -10.82 -0.90
CA ALA A 429 -33.98 -9.54 -1.12
C ALA A 429 -32.95 -8.42 -1.35
N LEU A 430 -31.88 -8.37 -0.54
CA LEU A 430 -30.78 -7.43 -0.70
C LEU A 430 -30.11 -7.55 -2.08
N LEU A 431 -29.81 -8.77 -2.53
CA LEU A 431 -29.14 -9.02 -3.81
C LEU A 431 -30.00 -8.68 -5.02
N ARG A 432 -31.32 -8.87 -4.94
CA ARG A 432 -32.26 -8.43 -5.99
C ARG A 432 -32.31 -6.91 -6.11
N SER A 433 -32.30 -6.23 -4.97
CA SER A 433 -32.41 -4.77 -4.92
C SER A 433 -31.09 -4.05 -5.23
N LEU A 434 -29.95 -4.76 -5.18
CA LEU A 434 -28.62 -4.21 -5.49
C LEU A 434 -27.97 -4.93 -6.68
N PRO A 435 -28.39 -4.64 -7.93
CA PRO A 435 -27.89 -5.33 -9.13
C PRO A 435 -26.39 -5.07 -9.41
N LEU A 436 -25.82 -4.01 -8.83
CA LEU A 436 -24.42 -3.66 -8.97
C LEU A 436 -23.50 -4.36 -7.94
N LEU A 437 -24.06 -5.09 -6.97
CA LEU A 437 -23.29 -5.71 -5.90
C LEU A 437 -22.43 -6.85 -6.45
N ARG A 438 -21.10 -6.73 -6.31
CA ARG A 438 -20.11 -7.71 -6.76
C ARG A 438 -19.50 -8.50 -5.62
N LYS A 439 -19.40 -7.91 -4.44
CA LYS A 439 -18.81 -8.54 -3.25
C LYS A 439 -19.68 -8.35 -2.03
N LEU A 440 -20.06 -9.47 -1.42
CA LEU A 440 -20.87 -9.51 -0.22
C LEU A 440 -20.12 -10.28 0.88
N GLY A 441 -20.01 -9.68 2.05
CA GLY A 441 -19.50 -10.32 3.25
C GLY A 441 -20.42 -10.05 4.42
N LEU A 442 -21.31 -11.00 4.75
CA LEU A 442 -22.26 -10.91 5.85
C LEU A 442 -22.38 -12.25 6.57
N GLN A 443 -22.70 -12.20 7.86
CA GLN A 443 -23.17 -13.38 8.59
C GLN A 443 -24.69 -13.41 8.54
N PHE A 444 -25.26 -14.54 8.14
CA PHE A 444 -26.70 -14.74 8.05
C PHE A 444 -27.07 -16.20 8.32
N ASN A 445 -28.31 -16.42 8.73
CA ASN A 445 -28.78 -17.74 9.11
C ASN A 445 -29.10 -18.58 7.87
N THR A 446 -28.31 -19.62 7.62
CA THR A 446 -28.54 -20.58 6.52
C THR A 446 -29.25 -21.85 6.97
N THR A 447 -29.58 -21.99 8.25
CA THR A 447 -30.24 -23.21 8.76
C THR A 447 -31.67 -23.37 8.25
N GLN A 448 -32.29 -22.27 7.81
CA GLN A 448 -33.67 -22.23 7.32
C GLN A 448 -33.80 -22.46 5.82
N ILE A 449 -32.72 -22.73 5.09
CA ILE A 449 -32.81 -23.08 3.67
C ILE A 449 -33.49 -24.45 3.54
N LEU A 450 -34.67 -24.48 2.94
CA LEU A 450 -35.46 -25.69 2.70
C LEU A 450 -35.15 -26.26 1.32
N SER A 451 -35.24 -27.59 1.17
CA SER A 451 -34.97 -28.29 -0.11
C SER A 451 -36.05 -28.05 -1.17
N ASP A 452 -37.25 -27.70 -0.74
CA ASP A 452 -38.46 -27.69 -1.56
C ASP A 452 -39.14 -26.32 -1.50
N GLU A 453 -38.44 -25.19 -1.67
CA GLU A 453 -39.13 -23.91 -1.94
C GLU A 453 -39.51 -23.88 -3.44
N PRO A 454 -40.71 -24.36 -3.84
CA PRO A 454 -40.97 -24.73 -5.23
C PRO A 454 -41.46 -23.54 -6.06
N ASN A 455 -41.51 -22.33 -5.50
CA ASN A 455 -42.23 -21.19 -6.08
C ASN A 455 -41.59 -19.82 -5.84
N ALA A 456 -40.35 -19.75 -5.36
CA ALA A 456 -39.66 -18.46 -5.33
C ALA A 456 -39.30 -18.07 -6.77
N GLU A 457 -39.73 -16.87 -7.21
CA GLU A 457 -39.41 -16.36 -8.54
C GLU A 457 -37.91 -16.50 -8.83
N PRO A 458 -37.51 -17.08 -9.98
CA PRO A 458 -36.11 -17.29 -10.31
C PRO A 458 -35.43 -15.92 -10.42
N TRP A 459 -34.47 -15.66 -9.54
CA TRP A 459 -33.63 -14.48 -9.59
C TRP A 459 -32.17 -14.90 -9.72
N VAL A 460 -31.42 -14.10 -10.46
CA VAL A 460 -29.99 -14.30 -10.70
C VAL A 460 -29.25 -13.05 -10.26
N SER A 461 -28.24 -13.23 -9.40
CA SER A 461 -27.36 -12.15 -9.00
C SER A 461 -26.03 -12.20 -9.71
N ASP A 462 -25.49 -11.00 -9.89
CA ASP A 462 -24.23 -10.69 -10.52
C ASP A 462 -23.03 -10.72 -9.55
N LEU A 463 -23.27 -11.28 -8.35
CA LEU A 463 -22.31 -11.42 -7.26
C LEU A 463 -21.14 -12.34 -7.65
N GLN A 464 -19.91 -11.86 -7.42
CA GLN A 464 -18.67 -12.55 -7.76
C GLN A 464 -17.96 -13.10 -6.53
N GLU A 465 -18.05 -12.40 -5.41
CA GLU A 465 -17.42 -12.80 -4.16
C GLU A 465 -18.42 -12.86 -3.02
N LEU A 466 -18.52 -14.01 -2.35
CA LEU A 466 -19.34 -14.22 -1.16
C LEU A 466 -18.44 -14.62 0.01
N SER A 467 -18.53 -13.90 1.11
CA SER A 467 -17.85 -14.21 2.37
C SER A 467 -18.92 -14.43 3.44
N VAL A 468 -18.96 -15.64 4.01
CA VAL A 468 -20.07 -16.04 4.89
C VAL A 468 -19.74 -15.94 6.39
N GLY A 469 -18.46 -15.80 6.73
CA GLY A 469 -18.02 -15.81 8.13
C GLY A 469 -18.55 -17.03 8.90
N ALA A 470 -18.84 -16.87 10.19
CA ALA A 470 -19.36 -17.94 11.05
C ALA A 470 -20.88 -18.13 10.92
N SER A 471 -21.42 -17.98 9.71
CA SER A 471 -22.86 -18.19 9.46
C SER A 471 -23.30 -19.59 9.88
N PRO A 472 -24.37 -19.75 10.68
CA PRO A 472 -24.84 -21.07 11.08
C PRO A 472 -25.40 -21.81 9.87
N ILE A 473 -25.08 -23.10 9.76
CA ILE A 473 -25.42 -23.97 8.62
C ILE A 473 -25.87 -25.34 9.10
N SER A 474 -27.03 -25.78 8.63
CA SER A 474 -27.58 -27.12 8.92
C SER A 474 -27.20 -28.14 7.86
N SER A 475 -27.37 -27.79 6.58
CA SER A 475 -27.17 -28.71 5.45
C SER A 475 -26.29 -28.09 4.37
N PRO A 476 -25.04 -28.60 4.18
CA PRO A 476 -24.15 -28.14 3.12
C PRO A 476 -24.74 -28.28 1.71
N SER A 477 -25.44 -29.37 1.41
CA SER A 477 -26.02 -29.60 0.07
C SER A 477 -27.04 -28.53 -0.30
N ARG A 478 -27.93 -28.18 0.64
CA ARG A 478 -28.94 -27.13 0.41
C ARG A 478 -28.32 -25.76 0.13
N VAL A 479 -27.25 -25.42 0.84
CA VAL A 479 -26.51 -24.16 0.58
C VAL A 479 -25.84 -24.19 -0.79
N ILE A 480 -25.27 -25.33 -1.19
CA ILE A 480 -24.68 -25.50 -2.52
C ILE A 480 -25.74 -25.28 -3.61
N ASP A 481 -26.92 -25.90 -3.47
CA ASP A 481 -28.01 -25.77 -4.44
C ASP A 481 -28.53 -24.33 -4.51
N PHE A 482 -28.69 -23.67 -3.36
CA PHE A 482 -29.02 -22.24 -3.29
C PHE A 482 -27.99 -21.36 -4.02
N ILE A 483 -26.69 -21.58 -3.78
CA ILE A 483 -25.61 -20.83 -4.44
C ILE A 483 -25.64 -21.05 -5.96
N LYS A 484 -25.82 -22.29 -6.41
CA LYS A 484 -25.89 -22.62 -7.86
C LYS A 484 -27.07 -21.94 -8.55
N ALA A 485 -28.25 -22.01 -7.91
CA ALA A 485 -29.47 -21.47 -8.48
C ALA A 485 -29.42 -19.94 -8.61
N HIS A 486 -28.89 -19.25 -7.60
CA HIS A 486 -29.02 -17.80 -7.52
C HIS A 486 -27.74 -17.00 -7.77
N LEU A 487 -26.57 -17.62 -7.61
CA LEU A 487 -25.26 -16.98 -7.73
C LEU A 487 -24.36 -17.65 -8.80
N PRO A 488 -24.83 -17.81 -10.05
CA PRO A 488 -24.08 -18.54 -11.09
C PRO A 488 -22.75 -17.87 -11.48
N ARG A 489 -22.57 -16.57 -11.16
CA ARG A 489 -21.34 -15.81 -11.43
C ARG A 489 -20.36 -15.78 -10.25
N LEU A 490 -20.66 -16.50 -9.17
CA LEU A 490 -19.79 -16.57 -8.01
C LEU A 490 -18.45 -17.20 -8.41
N SER A 491 -17.35 -16.47 -8.23
CA SER A 491 -15.97 -16.92 -8.51
C SER A 491 -15.15 -17.16 -7.26
N THR A 492 -15.53 -16.53 -6.14
CA THR A 492 -14.84 -16.68 -4.86
C THR A 492 -15.83 -16.87 -3.71
N LEU A 493 -15.74 -18.02 -3.03
CA LEU A 493 -16.44 -18.27 -1.77
C LEU A 493 -15.43 -18.30 -0.61
N THR A 494 -15.46 -17.27 0.24
CA THR A 494 -14.60 -17.19 1.42
C THR A 494 -15.33 -17.75 2.64
N ILE A 495 -14.80 -18.85 3.15
CA ILE A 495 -15.27 -19.52 4.37
C ILE A 495 -14.39 -19.19 5.58
N PRO A 496 -14.87 -19.44 6.81
CA PRO A 496 -14.05 -19.45 8.01
C PRO A 496 -12.71 -20.17 7.85
N LYS A 497 -11.60 -19.47 8.10
CA LYS A 497 -10.30 -20.13 8.20
C LYS A 497 -10.19 -20.82 9.55
N LYS A 498 -9.74 -22.07 9.57
CA LYS A 498 -9.39 -22.78 10.80
C LYS A 498 -8.39 -21.95 11.60
N SER A 499 -8.69 -21.72 12.87
CA SER A 499 -7.78 -21.06 13.79
C SER A 499 -6.51 -21.89 13.92
N SER A 500 -5.37 -21.34 13.52
CA SER A 500 -4.06 -22.02 13.60
C SER A 500 -3.72 -22.32 15.06
N GLY A 501 -4.08 -23.51 15.56
CA GLY A 501 -3.77 -23.96 16.92
C GLY A 501 -4.92 -24.66 17.67
N ALA A 502 -6.17 -24.49 17.25
CA ALA A 502 -7.27 -25.32 17.75
C ALA A 502 -7.28 -26.60 16.92
N GLY A 503 -7.42 -27.78 17.54
CA GLY A 503 -7.32 -29.08 16.88
C GLY A 503 -8.35 -29.34 15.78
N GLU A 504 -9.14 -30.37 15.94
CA GLU A 504 -10.21 -30.72 14.99
C GLU A 504 -11.20 -29.54 14.83
N GLY A 505 -11.17 -28.84 13.69
CA GLY A 505 -11.97 -27.62 13.42
C GLY A 505 -13.47 -27.80 13.72
N THR A 506 -14.15 -26.69 14.00
CA THR A 506 -15.55 -26.71 14.48
C THR A 506 -16.48 -27.38 13.47
N ILE A 507 -17.62 -27.91 13.94
CA ILE A 507 -18.64 -28.51 13.05
C ILE A 507 -19.06 -27.51 11.96
N LEU A 508 -19.18 -26.22 12.29
CA LEU A 508 -19.52 -25.17 11.33
C LEU A 508 -18.43 -24.99 10.27
N GLU A 509 -17.15 -24.96 10.67
CA GLU A 509 -16.02 -24.90 9.73
C GLU A 509 -16.02 -26.09 8.77
N ARG A 510 -16.25 -27.31 9.27
CA ARG A 510 -16.34 -28.52 8.42
C ARG A 510 -17.51 -28.45 7.44
N ARG A 511 -18.66 -27.96 7.88
CA ARG A 511 -19.85 -27.81 7.02
C ARG A 511 -19.61 -26.78 5.92
N TRP A 512 -19.01 -25.64 6.23
CA TRP A 512 -18.65 -24.64 5.22
C TRP A 512 -17.53 -25.09 4.29
N GLU A 513 -16.57 -25.87 4.78
CA GLU A 513 -15.58 -26.54 3.93
C GLU A 513 -16.26 -27.47 2.94
N ALA A 514 -17.23 -28.28 3.37
CA ALA A 514 -18.02 -29.13 2.48
C ALA A 514 -18.78 -28.32 1.40
N VAL A 515 -19.38 -27.17 1.78
CA VAL A 515 -20.00 -26.25 0.81
C VAL A 515 -18.97 -25.75 -0.21
N HIS A 516 -17.83 -25.28 0.25
CA HIS A 516 -16.78 -24.73 -0.61
C HIS A 516 -16.23 -25.78 -1.60
N GLN A 517 -16.01 -27.01 -1.14
CA GLN A 517 -15.58 -28.11 -2.02
C GLN A 517 -16.68 -28.49 -3.03
N GLY A 518 -17.92 -28.67 -2.57
CA GLY A 518 -19.04 -29.04 -3.45
C GLY A 518 -19.37 -27.96 -4.49
N TRP A 519 -19.28 -26.68 -4.13
CA TRP A 519 -19.43 -25.56 -5.06
C TRP A 519 -18.32 -25.55 -6.11
N LYS A 520 -17.04 -25.71 -5.71
CA LYS A 520 -15.90 -25.77 -6.65
C LYS A 520 -16.02 -26.88 -7.68
N GLN A 521 -16.48 -28.06 -7.27
CA GLN A 521 -16.69 -29.19 -8.19
C GLN A 521 -17.76 -28.94 -9.25
N CYS A 522 -18.63 -27.95 -9.02
CA CYS A 522 -19.72 -27.62 -9.93
C CYS A 522 -19.42 -26.39 -10.78
N GLN A 523 -18.25 -25.76 -10.63
CA GLN A 523 -17.82 -24.72 -11.54
C GLN A 523 -17.38 -25.37 -12.86
N PRO A 524 -17.83 -24.83 -14.01
CA PRO A 524 -17.51 -25.37 -15.33
C PRO A 524 -16.05 -25.17 -15.72
#